data_AF-A0A561V7I1-F1
#
_entry.id   AF-A0A561V7I1-F1
#
_cell.length_a   1.000
_cell.length_b   1.000
_cell.length_c   1.000
_cell.angle_alpha   90.00
_cell.angle_beta   90.00
_cell.angle_gamma   90.00
#
_symmetry.space_group_name_H-M   'P 1'
#
loop_
_entity.id
_entity.type
_entity.pdbx_description
1 polymer ?
#
loop_
_entity_poly.entity_id
_entity_poly.type
_entity_poly.pdbx_seq_one_letter_code
_entity_poly.pdbx_strand_id
1 'polypeptide(L)'
;MQAAICQGCGEPLPPPSPRGRPARYHGPACRQRAHRARRRAHVIDRDWAALDDVDMAIADVRRLMATGRDPRSALARLLTAALNMANLRGILLSVEPPAPASTERS
;
A
#
# COMPACT_ATOMS: atom_id res chain seq x y z
N MET A 1 -12.27 -27.09 19.76
CA MET A 1 -11.12 -26.21 19.44
C MET A 1 -11.36 -25.61 18.07
N GLN A 2 -11.50 -24.29 17.94
CA GLN A 2 -11.63 -23.67 16.61
C GLN A 2 -10.28 -23.73 15.90
N ALA A 3 -10.26 -24.23 14.66
CA ALA A 3 -9.05 -24.24 13.85
C ALA A 3 -8.63 -22.80 13.56
N ALA A 4 -7.36 -22.45 13.82
CA ALA A 4 -6.84 -21.14 13.46
C ALA A 4 -6.89 -20.95 11.94
N ILE A 5 -7.19 -19.74 11.47
CA ILE A 5 -7.27 -19.45 10.03
C ILE A 5 -5.96 -18.86 9.52
N CYS A 6 -5.52 -19.29 8.34
CA CYS A 6 -4.35 -18.75 7.68
C CYS A 6 -4.59 -17.32 7.21
N GLN A 7 -3.76 -16.39 7.66
CA GLN A 7 -3.84 -14.97 7.26
C GLN A 7 -3.46 -14.71 5.80
N GLY A 8 -2.99 -15.72 5.07
CA GLY A 8 -2.60 -15.60 3.66
C GLY A 8 -3.66 -16.07 2.67
N CYS A 9 -4.28 -17.23 2.90
CA CYS A 9 -5.26 -17.83 1.99
C CYS A 9 -6.66 -17.96 2.56
N GLY A 10 -6.87 -17.73 3.86
CA GLY A 10 -8.18 -17.85 4.51
C GLY A 10 -8.60 -19.29 4.85
N GLU A 11 -7.78 -20.30 4.53
CA GLU A 11 -8.06 -21.70 4.86
C GLU A 11 -7.61 -22.07 6.28
N PRO A 12 -8.19 -23.13 6.87
CA PRO A 12 -7.78 -23.65 8.17
C PRO A 12 -6.29 -24.00 8.22
N LEU A 13 -5.63 -23.63 9.31
CA LEU A 13 -4.27 -24.03 9.61
C LEU A 13 -4.26 -25.45 10.20
N PRO A 14 -3.15 -26.17 10.03
CA PRO A 14 -2.95 -27.43 10.73
C PRO A 14 -3.06 -27.22 12.25
N PRO A 15 -3.43 -28.27 13.01
CA PRO A 15 -3.56 -28.18 14.45
C PRO A 15 -2.27 -27.64 15.08
N PRO A 16 -2.39 -26.78 16.10
CA PRO A 16 -1.24 -26.15 16.72
C PRO A 16 -0.32 -27.21 17.32
N SER A 17 0.98 -27.05 17.10
CA SER A 17 1.99 -27.87 17.78
C SER A 17 1.85 -27.67 19.30
N PRO A 18 1.96 -28.74 20.11
CA PRO A 18 1.90 -28.65 21.57
C PRO A 18 3.06 -27.84 22.17
N ARG A 19 4.11 -27.55 21.39
CA ARG A 19 5.23 -26.69 21.78
C ARG A 19 5.49 -25.65 20.70
N GLY A 20 5.81 -24.43 21.15
CA GLY A 20 6.18 -23.32 20.27
C GLY A 20 5.04 -22.37 19.94
N ARG A 21 5.33 -21.38 19.09
CA ARG A 21 4.39 -20.33 18.72
C ARG A 21 3.37 -20.85 17.70
N PRO A 22 2.07 -20.51 17.84
CA PRO A 22 1.07 -20.86 16.84
C PRO A 22 1.44 -20.31 15.46
N ALA A 23 1.26 -21.15 14.43
CA ALA A 23 1.43 -20.74 13.05
C ALA A 23 0.39 -19.68 12.68
N ARG A 24 0.79 -18.70 11.87
CA ARG A 24 -0.12 -17.68 11.29
C ARG A 24 -0.37 -17.90 9.79
N TYR A 25 0.46 -18.74 9.17
CA TYR A 25 0.50 -19.01 7.72
C TYR A 25 0.85 -20.49 7.51
N HIS A 26 0.36 -21.12 6.43
CA HIS A 26 0.79 -22.48 6.03
C HIS A 26 2.27 -22.55 5.66
N GLY A 27 2.86 -21.44 5.23
CA GLY A 27 4.25 -21.40 4.81
C GLY A 27 4.66 -20.08 4.14
N PRO A 28 5.84 -20.05 3.48
CA PRO A 28 6.37 -18.85 2.84
C PRO A 28 5.43 -18.25 1.78
N ALA A 29 4.74 -19.08 1.00
CA ALA A 29 3.81 -18.62 -0.04
C ALA A 29 2.63 -17.82 0.55
N CYS A 30 1.96 -18.35 1.59
CA CYS A 30 0.88 -17.66 2.28
C CYS A 30 1.37 -16.40 3.01
N ARG A 31 2.60 -16.40 3.52
CA ARG A 31 3.23 -15.20 4.11
C ARG A 31 3.45 -14.10 3.05
N GLN A 32 3.98 -14.44 1.88
CA GLN A 32 4.15 -13.49 0.79
C GLN A 32 2.82 -12.98 0.26
N ARG A 33 1.80 -13.85 0.15
CA ARG A 33 0.44 -13.46 -0.24
C ARG A 33 -0.15 -12.45 0.75
N ALA A 34 -0.07 -12.72 2.06
CA ALA A 34 -0.50 -11.81 3.11
C ALA A 34 0.27 -10.48 3.11
N HIS A 35 1.57 -10.51 2.78
CA HIS A 35 2.40 -9.31 2.65
C HIS A 35 1.97 -8.46 1.45
N ARG A 36 1.76 -9.09 0.29
CA ARG A 36 1.25 -8.42 -0.91
C ARG A 36 -0.15 -7.85 -0.69
N ALA A 37 -1.03 -8.58 -0.01
CA ALA A 37 -2.37 -8.11 0.35
C ALA A 37 -2.31 -6.90 1.28
N ARG A 38 -1.46 -6.93 2.32
CA ARG A 38 -1.23 -5.76 3.20
C ARG A 38 -0.71 -4.56 2.44
N ARG A 39 0.30 -4.73 1.58
CA ARG A 39 0.80 -3.64 0.73
C ARG A 39 -0.24 -3.08 -0.24
N ARG A 40 -1.21 -3.89 -0.65
CA ARG A 40 -2.34 -3.43 -1.49
C ARG A 40 -3.43 -2.75 -0.66
N ALA A 41 -3.63 -3.17 0.58
CA ALA A 41 -4.63 -2.62 1.50
C ALA A 41 -4.15 -1.31 2.18
N HIS A 42 -2.84 -1.11 2.31
CA HIS A 42 -2.26 0.17 2.73
C HIS A 42 -2.29 1.16 1.57
N VAL A 43 -3.46 1.72 1.29
CA VAL A 43 -3.63 2.89 0.40
C VAL A 43 -2.69 4.02 0.81
N ILE A 44 -2.48 4.18 2.12
CA ILE A 44 -1.56 5.15 2.74
C ILE A 44 -0.09 4.94 2.28
N ASP A 45 0.40 3.71 2.14
CA ASP A 45 1.79 3.47 1.69
C ASP A 45 1.98 3.86 0.21
N ARG A 46 0.92 3.78 -0.59
CA ARG A 46 0.93 4.20 -1.99
C ARG A 46 0.97 5.72 -2.13
N ASP A 47 0.28 6.42 -1.22
CA ASP A 47 0.26 7.88 -1.16
C ASP A 47 1.62 8.43 -0.73
N TRP A 48 2.27 7.80 0.27
CA TRP A 48 3.64 8.16 0.68
C TRP A 48 4.68 7.88 -0.41
N ALA A 49 4.60 6.73 -1.09
CA ALA A 49 5.49 6.45 -2.22
C ALA A 49 5.33 7.46 -3.37
N ALA A 50 4.12 7.95 -3.61
CA ALA A 50 3.87 8.97 -4.62
C ALA A 50 4.45 10.34 -4.24
N LEU A 51 4.48 10.68 -2.93
CA LEU A 51 5.17 11.87 -2.43
C LEU A 51 6.69 11.77 -2.61
N ASP A 52 7.29 10.61 -2.30
CA ASP A 52 8.72 10.35 -2.50
C ASP A 52 9.12 10.49 -3.98
N ASP A 53 8.29 10.00 -4.90
CA ASP A 53 8.53 10.13 -6.35
C ASP A 53 8.51 11.60 -6.81
N VAL A 54 7.65 12.44 -6.22
CA VAL A 54 7.60 13.89 -6.50
C VAL A 54 8.85 14.59 -5.98
N ASP A 55 9.26 14.30 -4.74
CA ASP A 55 10.46 14.91 -4.14
C ASP A 55 11.73 14.55 -4.92
N MET A 56 11.86 13.30 -5.35
CA MET A 56 12.96 12.85 -6.20
C MET A 56 12.97 13.57 -7.55
N ALA A 57 11.82 13.73 -8.20
CA ALA A 57 11.72 14.44 -9.47
C ALA A 57 12.08 15.94 -9.34
N ILE A 58 11.71 16.58 -8.23
CA ILE A 58 12.11 17.97 -7.92
C ILE A 58 13.64 18.07 -7.77
N ALA A 59 14.25 17.15 -7.03
CA ALA A 59 15.70 17.11 -6.84
C ALA A 59 16.45 16.95 -8.17
N ASP A 60 15.95 16.11 -9.08
CA ASP A 60 16.50 15.91 -10.41
C ASP A 60 16.40 17.16 -11.28
N VAL A 61 15.25 17.85 -11.29
CA VAL A 61 15.11 19.13 -12.01
C VAL A 61 16.12 20.15 -11.50
N ARG A 62 16.23 20.33 -10.18
CA ARG A 62 17.19 21.26 -9.56
C ARG A 62 18.63 20.92 -9.94
N ARG A 63 19.00 19.64 -9.89
CA ARG A 63 20.34 19.16 -10.27
C ARG A 63 20.65 19.42 -11.74
N LEU A 64 19.71 19.14 -12.65
CA LEU A 64 19.91 19.36 -14.08
C LEU A 64 20.06 20.84 -14.40
N MET A 65 19.19 21.69 -13.84
CA MET A 65 19.31 23.14 -13.97
C MET A 65 20.65 23.68 -13.44
N ALA A 66 21.08 23.23 -12.25
CA ALA A 66 22.36 23.63 -11.67
C ALA A 66 23.58 23.20 -12.49
N THR A 67 23.46 22.11 -13.27
CA THR A 67 24.53 21.60 -14.14
C THR A 67 24.42 22.08 -15.59
N GLY A 68 23.47 22.98 -15.92
CA GLY A 68 23.24 23.47 -17.28
C GLY A 68 22.77 22.41 -18.27
N ARG A 69 22.27 21.26 -17.78
CA ARG A 69 21.74 20.17 -18.61
C ARG A 69 20.25 20.35 -18.84
N ASP A 70 19.74 19.86 -19.98
CA ASP A 70 18.33 19.98 -20.34
C ASP A 70 17.41 19.33 -19.27
N PRO A 71 16.58 20.11 -18.56
CA PRO A 71 15.72 19.58 -17.50
C PRO A 71 14.42 18.97 -18.03
N ARG A 72 14.11 19.03 -19.33
CA ARG A 72 12.80 18.59 -19.89
C ARG A 72 12.41 17.17 -19.49
N SER A 73 13.35 16.24 -19.48
CA SER A 73 13.08 14.84 -19.10
C SER A 73 12.77 14.67 -17.60
N ALA A 74 13.32 15.53 -16.73
CA ALA A 74 13.01 15.54 -15.31
C ALA A 74 11.70 16.28 -15.04
N LEU A 75 11.42 17.37 -15.77
CA LEU A 75 10.13 18.06 -15.74
C LEU A 75 8.97 17.15 -16.16
N ALA A 76 9.15 16.36 -17.22
CA ALA A 76 8.16 15.37 -17.65
C ALA A 76 7.87 14.35 -16.53
N ARG A 77 8.91 13.84 -15.87
CA ARG A 77 8.78 12.92 -14.73
C ARG A 77 8.07 13.56 -13.54
N LEU A 78 8.39 14.82 -13.22
CA LEU A 78 7.72 15.59 -12.17
C LEU A 78 6.23 15.75 -12.46
N LEU A 79 5.86 16.10 -13.70
CA LEU A 79 4.46 16.23 -14.11
C LEU A 79 3.72 14.89 -14.01
N THR A 80 4.34 13.78 -14.43
CA THR A 80 3.76 12.44 -14.27
C THR A 80 3.55 12.07 -12.80
N ALA A 81 4.54 12.32 -11.94
CA ALA A 81 4.43 12.05 -10.50
C ALA A 81 3.32 12.89 -9.85
N ALA A 82 3.23 14.18 -10.19
CA ALA A 82 2.19 15.08 -9.70
C ALA A 82 0.78 14.66 -10.17
N LEU A 83 0.62 14.23 -11.42
CA LEU A 83 -0.66 13.71 -11.94
C LEU A 83 -1.06 12.41 -11.25
N ASN A 84 -0.11 11.52 -10.97
CA ASN A 84 -0.38 10.30 -10.20
C ASN A 84 -0.89 10.62 -8.79
N MET A 85 -0.33 11.63 -8.12
CA MET A 85 -0.87 12.12 -6.84
C MET A 85 -2.27 12.71 -6.96
N ALA A 86 -2.53 13.53 -7.99
CA ALA A 86 -3.85 14.12 -8.22
C ALA A 86 -4.93 13.05 -8.45
N ASN A 87 -4.61 11.99 -9.19
CA ASN A 87 -5.48 10.84 -9.41
C ASN A 87 -5.74 10.07 -8.10
N LEU A 88 -4.73 9.87 -7.26
CA LEU A 88 -4.90 9.27 -5.92
C LEU A 88 -5.87 10.09 -5.05
N ARG A 89 -5.72 11.42 -5.05
CA ARG A 89 -6.63 12.33 -4.34
C ARG A 89 -8.07 12.27 -4.87
N GLY A 90 -8.26 12.18 -6.19
CA GLY A 90 -9.58 12.03 -6.81
C GLY A 90 -10.29 10.73 -6.40
N ILE A 91 -9.53 9.64 -6.29
CA ILE A 91 -10.04 8.35 -5.80
C ILE A 91 -10.41 8.45 -4.31
N LEU A 92 -9.54 9.02 -3.47
CA LEU A 92 -9.78 9.16 -2.03
C LEU A 92 -11.01 10.03 -1.71
N LEU A 93 -11.24 11.11 -2.47
CA LEU A 93 -12.42 11.98 -2.30
C LEU A 93 -13.72 11.37 -2.85
N SER A 94 -13.61 10.30 -3.64
CA SER A 94 -14.75 9.57 -4.22
C SER A 94 -15.14 8.32 -3.41
N VAL A 95 -14.35 7.94 -2.40
CA VAL A 95 -14.75 6.90 -1.44
C VAL A 95 -15.67 7.54 -0.41
N GLU A 96 -16.98 7.40 -0.61
CA GLU A 96 -17.97 7.72 0.42
C GLU A 96 -17.63 6.90 1.68
N PRO A 97 -17.55 7.53 2.87
CA PRO A 97 -17.32 6.78 4.10
C PRO A 97 -18.45 5.76 4.27
N PRO A 98 -18.16 4.51 4.69
CA PRO A 98 -19.21 3.54 4.95
C PRO A 98 -20.17 4.15 5.97
N ALA A 99 -21.47 4.18 5.61
CA ALA A 99 -22.51 4.72 6.46
C ALA A 99 -22.36 4.17 7.89
N PRO A 100 -22.48 5.01 8.94
CA PRO A 100 -22.36 4.54 10.30
C PRO A 100 -23.38 3.42 10.52
N ALA A 101 -22.90 2.24 10.93
CA ALA A 101 -23.75 1.12 11.26
C ALA A 101 -24.73 1.57 12.34
N SER A 102 -26.01 1.69 11.96
CA SER A 102 -27.11 1.92 12.87
C SER A 102 -27.13 0.78 13.87
N THR A 103 -26.59 1.04 15.07
CA THR A 103 -26.82 0.19 16.23
C THR A 103 -28.26 0.37 16.67
N GLU A 104 -29.18 -0.35 16.02
CA GLU A 104 -30.46 -0.65 16.61
C GLU A 104 -30.20 -1.52 17.85
N ARG A 105 -30.43 -0.94 19.02
CA ARG A 105 -30.53 -1.69 20.26
C ARG A 105 -31.92 -1.38 20.83
N SER A 106 -32.71 -2.45 20.85
CA SER A 106 -34.08 -2.59 21.36
C SER A 106 -34.26 -2.10 22.79
#